data_AF-A0A9D6SVM1-F1
#
_entry.id   AF-A0A9D6SVM1-F1
#
_cell.length_a   1.000
_cell.length_b   1.000
_cell.length_c   1.000
_cell.angle_alpha   90.00
_cell.angle_beta   90.00
_cell.angle_gamma   90.00
#
_symmetry.space_group_name_H-M   'P 1'
#
loop_
_entity.id
_entity.type
_entity.pdbx_description
1 polymer ?
#
loop_
_entity_poly.entity_id
_entity_poly.type
_entity_poly.pdbx_seq_one_letter_code
_entity_poly.pdbx_strand_id
1 'polypeptide(L)'
;MIRTLPLADRNRLAEVILAALHDAGARRELAALAADGPAAAAWLGATARADAALLRARAASASAALAGRATGGAADSLAALLDDAAALWAARCFFEVHELLEPAWRAADGEAREILKGFVQAAVGYQHLANGNLAGARALVAEGTARLHGRRLGGTDLDPFARALSETLVDLDGFDWTSVPPFPRLSGGG
;
A
#
# COMPACT_ATOMS: atom_id res chain seq x y z
N MET A 1 -12.03 4.43 12.43
CA MET A 1 -12.39 4.54 11.00
C MET A 1 -11.51 5.61 10.36
N ILE A 2 -10.72 5.23 9.36
CA ILE A 2 -9.99 6.17 8.49
C ILE A 2 -10.95 6.52 7.36
N ARG A 3 -11.41 7.77 7.30
CA ARG A 3 -12.26 8.26 6.20
C ARG A 3 -11.48 8.11 4.88
N THR A 4 -12.12 7.66 3.81
CA THR A 4 -11.51 7.59 2.48
C THR A 4 -12.03 8.67 1.57
N LEU A 5 -11.18 9.10 0.63
CA LEU A 5 -11.58 9.99 -0.45
C LEU A 5 -12.65 9.33 -1.32
N PRO A 6 -13.49 10.13 -2.01
CA PRO A 6 -14.32 9.63 -3.10
C PRO A 6 -13.50 8.80 -4.10
N LEU A 7 -14.12 7.79 -4.71
CA LEU A 7 -13.42 6.79 -5.53
C LEU A 7 -12.52 7.40 -6.62
N ALA A 8 -13.04 8.38 -7.36
CA ALA A 8 -12.30 9.05 -8.42
C ALA A 8 -11.06 9.79 -7.89
N ASP A 9 -11.22 10.55 -6.81
CA ASP A 9 -10.12 11.31 -6.19
C ASP A 9 -9.08 10.38 -5.54
N ARG A 10 -9.53 9.29 -4.92
CA ARG A 10 -8.66 8.26 -4.35
C ARG A 10 -7.79 7.63 -5.45
N ASN A 11 -8.39 7.21 -6.56
CA ASN A 11 -7.67 6.57 -7.65
C ASN A 11 -6.66 7.54 -8.28
N ARG A 12 -7.07 8.80 -8.53
CA ARG A 12 -6.17 9.81 -9.08
C ARG A 12 -5.02 10.15 -8.13
N LEU A 13 -5.24 10.13 -6.82
CA LEU A 13 -4.15 10.31 -5.84
C LEU A 13 -3.22 9.09 -5.81
N ALA A 14 -3.76 7.88 -5.93
CA ALA A 14 -2.97 6.66 -6.03
C ALA A 14 -2.04 6.69 -7.26
N GLU A 15 -2.54 7.15 -8.41
CA GLU A 15 -1.72 7.35 -9.62
C GLU A 15 -0.55 8.32 -9.36
N VAL A 16 -0.79 9.45 -8.68
CA VAL A 16 0.27 10.40 -8.31
C VAL A 16 1.29 9.76 -7.36
N ILE A 17 0.83 9.02 -6.35
CA ILE A 17 1.70 8.33 -5.37
C ILE A 17 2.57 7.27 -6.06
N LEU A 18 2.00 6.47 -6.94
CA LEU A 18 2.72 5.43 -7.67
C LEU A 18 3.73 6.04 -8.65
N ALA A 19 3.34 7.07 -9.40
CA ALA A 19 4.26 7.79 -10.27
C ALA A 19 5.42 8.41 -9.47
N ALA A 20 5.15 8.92 -8.25
CA ALA A 20 6.16 9.50 -7.38
C ALA A 20 7.22 8.49 -6.89
N LEU A 21 7.02 7.18 -7.04
CA LEU A 21 8.08 6.20 -6.75
C LEU A 21 9.31 6.46 -7.63
N HIS A 22 9.11 6.79 -8.90
CA HIS A 22 10.17 6.88 -9.92
C HIS A 22 10.26 8.25 -10.63
N ASP A 23 9.22 9.08 -10.59
CA ASP A 23 9.19 10.37 -11.28
C ASP A 23 9.36 11.56 -10.34
N ALA A 24 10.36 12.41 -10.62
CA ALA A 24 10.67 13.58 -9.80
C ALA A 24 9.60 14.69 -9.90
N GLY A 25 8.86 14.77 -11.01
CA GLY A 25 7.73 15.68 -11.17
C GLY A 25 6.56 15.28 -10.29
N ALA A 26 6.17 14.01 -10.33
CA ALA A 26 5.14 13.44 -9.48
C ALA A 26 5.52 13.55 -7.99
N ARG A 27 6.80 13.41 -7.62
CA ARG A 27 7.25 13.71 -6.24
C ARG A 27 7.02 15.14 -5.82
N ARG A 28 7.29 16.11 -6.71
CA ARG A 28 7.02 17.53 -6.43
C ARG A 28 5.52 17.80 -6.30
N GLU A 29 4.70 17.20 -7.16
CA GLU A 29 3.24 17.28 -7.05
C GLU A 29 2.76 16.70 -5.71
N LEU A 30 3.20 15.49 -5.35
CA LEU A 30 2.85 14.83 -4.11
C LEU A 30 3.26 15.67 -2.89
N ALA A 31 4.47 16.25 -2.90
CA ALA A 31 4.93 17.14 -1.83
C ALA A 31 4.09 18.43 -1.75
N ALA A 32 3.67 18.99 -2.89
CA ALA A 32 2.79 20.15 -2.91
C ALA A 32 1.39 19.83 -2.36
N LEU A 33 0.86 18.65 -2.62
CA LEU A 33 -0.40 18.16 -2.05
C LEU A 33 -0.29 17.88 -0.54
N ALA A 34 0.88 17.46 -0.07
CA ALA A 34 1.19 17.22 1.34
C ALA A 34 1.34 18.50 2.17
N ALA A 35 1.74 19.59 1.52
CA ALA A 35 1.98 20.87 2.20
C ALA A 35 0.69 21.49 2.74
N ASP A 36 0.83 22.28 3.81
CA ASP A 36 -0.22 23.19 4.23
C ASP A 36 -0.44 24.26 3.17
N GLY A 37 -1.69 24.44 2.76
CA GLY A 37 -2.04 25.39 1.72
C GLY A 37 -3.21 24.94 0.84
N PRO A 38 -3.47 25.69 -0.24
CA PRO A 38 -4.65 25.52 -1.08
C PRO A 38 -4.52 24.38 -2.10
N ALA A 39 -3.33 23.82 -2.33
CA ALA A 39 -3.06 22.85 -3.39
C ALA A 39 -4.00 21.63 -3.32
N ALA A 40 -4.14 21.02 -2.14
CA ALA A 40 -5.04 19.88 -1.93
C ALA A 40 -6.51 20.20 -2.25
N ALA A 41 -7.00 21.37 -1.83
CA ALA A 41 -8.38 21.79 -2.08
C ALA A 41 -8.61 22.19 -3.55
N ALA A 42 -7.62 22.79 -4.20
CA ALA A 42 -7.67 23.10 -5.62
C ALA A 42 -7.69 21.82 -6.47
N TRP A 43 -6.90 20.82 -6.08
CA TRP A 43 -6.81 19.53 -6.76
C TRP A 43 -8.14 18.75 -6.73
N LEU A 44 -8.83 18.69 -5.58
CA LEU A 44 -10.12 17.98 -5.43
C LEU A 44 -11.30 18.60 -6.20
N GLY A 45 -11.18 19.86 -6.65
CA GLY A 45 -12.31 20.58 -7.24
C GLY A 45 -13.42 20.92 -6.24
N ALA A 46 -14.43 21.66 -6.69
CA ALA A 46 -15.39 22.32 -5.81
C ALA A 46 -16.23 21.37 -4.92
N THR A 47 -16.58 20.19 -5.44
CA THR A 47 -17.48 19.23 -4.78
C THR A 47 -16.80 18.38 -3.71
N ALA A 48 -15.46 18.26 -3.74
CA ALA A 48 -14.70 17.43 -2.82
C ALA A 48 -13.73 18.25 -1.92
N ARG A 49 -13.77 19.59 -1.96
CA ARG A 49 -12.89 20.45 -1.13
C ARG A 49 -12.92 20.13 0.37
N ALA A 50 -14.07 19.65 0.86
CA ALA A 50 -14.23 19.26 2.26
C ALA A 50 -13.27 18.13 2.68
N ASP A 51 -12.82 17.30 1.73
CA ASP A 51 -11.90 16.20 1.98
C ASP A 51 -10.42 16.61 1.80
N ALA A 52 -10.10 17.90 1.63
CA ALA A 52 -8.73 18.39 1.42
C ALA A 52 -7.77 18.03 2.56
N ALA A 53 -8.25 18.04 3.80
CA ALA A 53 -7.44 17.63 4.95
C ALA A 53 -7.08 16.14 4.89
N LEU A 54 -8.01 15.29 4.43
CA LEU A 54 -7.78 13.87 4.25
C LEU A 54 -6.80 13.61 3.09
N LEU A 55 -6.97 14.30 1.96
CA LEU A 55 -6.03 14.21 0.85
C LEU A 55 -4.63 14.62 1.30
N ARG A 56 -4.50 15.74 2.00
CA ARG A 56 -3.21 16.23 2.52
C ARG A 56 -2.56 15.20 3.44
N ALA A 57 -3.30 14.62 4.37
CA ALA A 57 -2.77 13.62 5.29
C ALA A 57 -2.24 12.38 4.55
N ARG A 58 -2.96 11.89 3.54
CA ARG A 58 -2.50 10.77 2.69
C ARG A 58 -1.26 11.16 1.88
N ALA A 59 -1.29 12.32 1.24
CA ALA A 59 -0.15 12.83 0.46
C ALA A 59 1.10 13.02 1.33
N ALA A 60 0.95 13.51 2.56
CA ALA A 60 2.03 13.69 3.51
C ALA A 60 2.64 12.36 3.95
N SER A 61 1.80 11.35 4.27
CA SER A 61 2.28 10.01 4.62
C SER A 61 3.09 9.40 3.48
N ALA A 62 2.56 9.44 2.25
CA ALA A 62 3.26 8.94 1.07
C ALA A 62 4.54 9.74 0.77
N SER A 63 4.49 11.08 0.83
CA SER A 63 5.65 11.94 0.59
C SER A 63 6.78 11.64 1.58
N ALA A 64 6.47 11.45 2.86
CA ALA A 64 7.45 11.07 3.88
C ALA A 64 8.10 9.71 3.60
N ALA A 65 7.32 8.73 3.15
CA ALA A 65 7.81 7.40 2.78
C ALA A 65 8.81 7.42 1.62
N LEU A 66 8.67 8.40 0.72
CA LEU A 66 9.48 8.53 -0.49
C LEU A 66 10.65 9.50 -0.36
N ALA A 67 10.69 10.35 0.68
CA ALA A 67 11.65 11.44 0.82
C ALA A 67 13.12 11.00 0.76
N GLY A 68 13.45 9.81 1.28
CA GLY A 68 14.82 9.27 1.29
C GLY A 68 15.15 8.29 0.17
N ARG A 69 14.19 7.97 -0.71
CA ARG A 69 14.39 6.99 -1.79
C ARG A 69 14.95 7.68 -3.03
N ALA A 70 15.79 7.04 -3.83
CA ALA A 70 16.20 7.61 -5.11
C ALA A 70 15.00 7.66 -6.08
N THR A 71 14.88 8.70 -6.91
CA THR A 71 14.05 8.64 -8.13
C THR A 71 14.87 7.92 -9.20
N GLY A 72 14.69 6.60 -9.31
CA GLY A 72 15.26 5.78 -10.40
C GLY A 72 14.20 5.47 -11.46
N GLY A 73 14.54 4.66 -12.47
CA GLY A 73 13.53 4.09 -13.38
C GLY A 73 12.53 3.21 -12.62
N ALA A 74 11.42 2.84 -13.29
CA ALA A 74 10.45 1.90 -12.73
C ALA A 74 11.12 0.60 -12.25
N ALA A 75 10.54 -0.06 -11.24
CA ALA A 75 11.04 -1.32 -10.71
C ALA A 75 11.28 -2.32 -11.84
N ASP A 76 12.55 -2.67 -12.05
CA ASP A 76 13.02 -3.59 -13.10
C ASP A 76 13.09 -5.05 -12.61
N SER A 77 12.83 -5.27 -11.32
CA SER A 77 12.88 -6.57 -10.66
C SER A 77 11.79 -6.71 -9.62
N LEU A 78 11.43 -7.96 -9.31
CA LEU A 78 10.47 -8.26 -8.24
C LEU A 78 10.97 -7.78 -6.87
N ALA A 79 12.30 -7.81 -6.63
CA ALA A 79 12.88 -7.30 -5.39
C ALA A 79 12.61 -5.79 -5.23
N ALA A 80 12.89 -4.99 -6.28
CA ALA A 80 12.61 -3.57 -6.27
C ALA A 80 11.10 -3.27 -6.09
N LEU A 81 10.24 -4.05 -6.74
CA LEU A 81 8.79 -3.92 -6.60
C LEU A 81 8.31 -4.18 -5.17
N LEU A 82 8.82 -5.22 -4.51
CA LEU A 82 8.49 -5.50 -3.11
C LEU A 82 9.09 -4.48 -2.14
N ASP A 83 10.24 -3.89 -2.47
CA ASP A 83 10.82 -2.80 -1.68
C ASP A 83 9.97 -1.52 -1.74
N ASP A 84 9.42 -1.19 -2.91
CA ASP A 84 8.47 -0.09 -3.08
C ASP A 84 7.16 -0.38 -2.34
N ALA A 85 6.62 -1.60 -2.47
CA ALA A 85 5.45 -2.04 -1.73
C ALA A 85 5.67 -1.95 -0.21
N ALA A 86 6.86 -2.33 0.27
CA ALA A 86 7.17 -2.26 1.69
C ALA A 86 7.29 -0.83 2.22
N ALA A 87 7.78 0.11 1.40
CA ALA A 87 7.80 1.53 1.76
C ALA A 87 6.38 2.11 1.87
N LEU A 88 5.52 1.84 0.89
CA LEU A 88 4.13 2.27 0.89
C LEU A 88 3.31 1.62 2.01
N TRP A 89 3.52 0.32 2.26
CA TRP A 89 2.88 -0.41 3.35
C TRP A 89 3.19 0.20 4.72
N ALA A 90 4.46 0.51 4.98
CA ALA A 90 4.87 1.17 6.23
C ALA A 90 4.21 2.54 6.42
N ALA A 91 3.90 3.23 5.32
CA ALA A 91 3.17 4.50 5.30
C ALA A 91 1.64 4.34 5.34
N ARG A 92 1.14 3.10 5.51
CA ARG A 92 -0.28 2.73 5.48
C ARG A 92 -0.98 3.05 4.16
N CYS A 93 -0.23 3.14 3.06
CA CYS A 93 -0.73 3.31 1.70
C CYS A 93 -1.16 1.96 1.10
N PHE A 94 -2.06 1.25 1.80
CA PHE A 94 -2.42 -0.13 1.45
C PHE A 94 -3.13 -0.26 0.11
N PHE A 95 -3.96 0.72 -0.25
CA PHE A 95 -4.57 0.75 -1.57
C PHE A 95 -3.51 0.89 -2.67
N GLU A 96 -2.52 1.74 -2.48
CA GLU A 96 -1.43 1.93 -3.43
C GLU A 96 -0.55 0.68 -3.53
N VAL A 97 -0.33 -0.06 -2.43
CA VAL A 97 0.33 -1.38 -2.48
C VAL A 97 -0.47 -2.38 -3.32
N HIS A 98 -1.79 -2.40 -3.19
CA HIS A 98 -2.67 -3.22 -4.04
C HIS A 98 -2.46 -2.86 -5.52
N GLU A 99 -2.61 -1.58 -5.87
CA GLU A 99 -2.48 -1.10 -7.25
C GLU A 99 -1.07 -1.35 -7.83
N LEU A 100 -0.02 -1.23 -7.01
CA LEU A 100 1.37 -1.48 -7.40
C LEU A 100 1.62 -2.96 -7.75
N LEU A 101 1.08 -3.89 -6.95
CA LEU A 101 1.35 -5.32 -7.10
C LEU A 101 0.40 -6.02 -8.06
N GLU A 102 -0.78 -5.45 -8.32
CA GLU A 102 -1.81 -6.06 -9.17
C GLU A 102 -1.31 -6.41 -10.58
N PRO A 103 -0.56 -5.55 -11.31
CA PRO A 103 -0.05 -5.89 -12.63
C PRO A 103 0.90 -7.09 -12.61
N ALA A 104 1.81 -7.15 -11.62
CA ALA A 104 2.74 -8.26 -11.45
C ALA A 104 1.99 -9.56 -11.10
N TRP A 105 0.98 -9.48 -10.23
CA TRP A 105 0.10 -10.62 -9.96
C TRP A 105 -0.61 -11.11 -11.22
N ARG A 106 -1.21 -10.20 -12.00
CA ARG A 106 -1.96 -10.55 -13.21
C ARG A 106 -1.07 -11.23 -14.25
N ALA A 107 0.19 -10.81 -14.37
CA ALA A 107 1.17 -11.35 -15.30
C ALA A 107 1.87 -12.64 -14.83
N ALA A 108 1.84 -12.94 -13.53
CA ALA A 108 2.49 -14.12 -12.97
C ALA A 108 1.64 -15.40 -13.12
N ASP A 109 2.33 -16.53 -13.11
CA ASP A 109 1.75 -17.88 -13.15
C ASP A 109 2.23 -18.75 -11.98
N GLY A 110 1.55 -19.89 -11.78
CA GLY A 110 1.95 -20.91 -10.81
C GLY A 110 2.06 -20.41 -9.37
N GLU A 111 3.14 -20.80 -8.69
CA GLU A 111 3.36 -20.45 -7.29
C GLU A 111 3.54 -18.93 -7.07
N ALA A 112 4.26 -18.25 -7.96
CA ALA A 112 4.48 -16.82 -7.87
C ALA A 112 3.16 -16.03 -7.95
N ARG A 113 2.23 -16.46 -8.81
CA ARG A 113 0.88 -15.87 -8.90
C ARG A 113 0.13 -15.95 -7.59
N GLU A 114 0.14 -17.09 -6.93
CA GLU A 114 -0.58 -17.27 -5.65
C GLU A 114 0.06 -16.44 -4.52
N ILE A 115 1.38 -16.35 -4.48
CA ILE A 115 2.09 -15.49 -3.50
C ILE A 115 1.74 -14.01 -3.74
N LEU A 116 1.85 -13.54 -4.98
CA LEU A 116 1.52 -12.15 -5.34
C LEU A 116 0.05 -11.83 -5.05
N LYS A 117 -0.86 -12.76 -5.33
CA LYS A 117 -2.27 -12.65 -4.94
C LYS A 117 -2.42 -12.52 -3.43
N GLY A 118 -1.67 -13.30 -2.65
CA GLY A 118 -1.67 -13.21 -1.20
C GLY A 118 -1.28 -11.82 -0.69
N PHE A 119 -0.25 -11.20 -1.28
CA PHE A 119 0.14 -9.83 -0.96
C PHE A 119 -0.93 -8.79 -1.35
N VAL A 120 -1.49 -8.90 -2.55
CA VAL A 120 -2.57 -8.03 -3.04
C VAL A 120 -3.79 -8.12 -2.11
N GLN A 121 -4.15 -9.32 -1.66
CA GLN A 121 -5.24 -9.54 -0.71
C GLN A 121 -4.96 -8.98 0.68
N ALA A 122 -3.74 -9.16 1.20
CA ALA A 122 -3.35 -8.54 2.47
C ALA A 122 -3.48 -7.01 2.39
N ALA A 123 -2.98 -6.40 1.32
CA ALA A 123 -3.05 -4.96 1.11
C ALA A 123 -4.50 -4.44 1.05
N VAL A 124 -5.34 -5.00 0.19
CA VAL A 124 -6.73 -4.56 0.10
C VAL A 124 -7.53 -4.92 1.37
N GLY A 125 -7.20 -6.01 2.06
CA GLY A 125 -7.77 -6.36 3.37
C GLY A 125 -7.49 -5.30 4.44
N TYR A 126 -6.26 -4.78 4.52
CA TYR A 126 -5.91 -3.67 5.40
C TYR A 126 -6.58 -2.36 4.98
N GLN A 127 -6.79 -2.13 3.68
CA GLN A 127 -7.59 -1.00 3.20
C GLN A 127 -9.06 -1.13 3.62
N HIS A 128 -9.65 -2.32 3.60
CA HIS A 128 -10.99 -2.56 4.12
C HIS A 128 -11.06 -2.30 5.63
N LEU A 129 -10.04 -2.72 6.38
CA LEU A 129 -9.94 -2.47 7.81
C LEU A 129 -9.90 -0.98 8.13
N ALA A 130 -9.09 -0.23 7.38
CA ALA A 130 -9.01 1.23 7.47
C ALA A 130 -10.39 1.89 7.27
N ASN A 131 -11.19 1.35 6.36
CA ASN A 131 -12.52 1.86 6.03
C ASN A 131 -13.62 1.42 7.02
N GLY A 132 -13.28 0.61 8.02
CA GLY A 132 -14.25 0.02 8.96
C GLY A 132 -15.07 -1.12 8.36
N ASN A 133 -14.71 -1.63 7.18
CA ASN A 133 -15.33 -2.83 6.62
C ASN A 133 -14.66 -4.09 7.20
N LEU A 134 -15.01 -4.42 8.44
CA LEU A 134 -14.39 -5.52 9.19
C LEU A 134 -14.64 -6.88 8.54
N ALA A 135 -15.81 -7.10 7.94
CA ALA A 135 -16.14 -8.36 7.26
C ALA A 135 -15.25 -8.57 6.02
N GLY A 136 -15.12 -7.54 5.18
CA GLY A 136 -14.23 -7.57 4.02
C GLY A 136 -12.76 -7.71 4.42
N ALA A 137 -12.33 -6.99 5.46
CA ALA A 137 -10.98 -7.09 6.00
C ALA A 137 -10.66 -8.52 6.45
N ARG A 138 -11.56 -9.13 7.25
CA ARG A 138 -11.39 -10.50 7.74
C ARG A 138 -11.23 -11.50 6.61
N ALA A 139 -12.11 -11.45 5.61
CA ALA A 139 -12.08 -12.38 4.49
C ALA A 139 -10.75 -12.27 3.72
N LEU A 140 -10.38 -11.05 3.32
CA LEU A 140 -9.21 -10.82 2.48
C LEU A 140 -7.89 -11.07 3.22
N VAL A 141 -7.77 -10.66 4.49
CA VAL A 141 -6.56 -10.92 5.28
C VAL A 141 -6.42 -12.43 5.57
N ALA A 142 -7.50 -13.15 5.85
CA ALA A 142 -7.45 -14.60 6.06
C ALA A 142 -7.05 -15.35 4.79
N GLU A 143 -7.63 -14.98 3.64
CA GLU A 143 -7.26 -15.56 2.35
C GLU A 143 -5.81 -15.26 1.97
N GLY A 144 -5.37 -14.01 2.15
CA GLY A 144 -3.99 -13.61 1.90
C GLY A 144 -3.01 -14.38 2.77
N THR A 145 -3.32 -14.50 4.06
CA THR A 145 -2.56 -15.31 5.03
C THR A 145 -2.40 -16.75 4.57
N ALA A 146 -3.49 -17.41 4.19
CA ALA A 146 -3.47 -18.81 3.75
C ALA A 146 -2.61 -19.02 2.49
N ARG A 147 -2.55 -18.02 1.60
CA ARG A 147 -1.69 -18.06 0.40
C ARG A 147 -0.21 -17.89 0.71
N LEU A 148 0.12 -17.15 1.78
CA LEU A 148 1.50 -16.83 2.14
C LEU A 148 2.11 -17.82 3.13
N HIS A 149 1.29 -18.49 3.94
CA HIS A 149 1.73 -19.44 4.96
C HIS A 149 2.55 -20.59 4.35
N GLY A 150 3.70 -20.85 4.96
CA GLY A 150 4.64 -21.91 4.59
C GLY A 150 5.41 -21.67 3.29
N ARG A 151 5.29 -20.49 2.67
CA ARG A 151 5.89 -20.20 1.37
C ARG A 151 7.16 -19.38 1.46
N ARG A 152 7.95 -19.47 0.39
CA ARG A 152 9.13 -18.64 0.18
C ARG A 152 9.06 -17.95 -1.17
N LEU A 153 9.61 -16.75 -1.26
CA LEU A 153 9.75 -16.02 -2.52
C LEU A 153 11.19 -15.50 -2.63
N GLY A 154 11.90 -15.84 -3.70
CA GLY A 154 13.29 -15.43 -3.88
C GLY A 154 14.18 -15.81 -2.68
N GLY A 155 13.94 -16.98 -2.07
CA GLY A 155 14.66 -17.43 -0.88
C GLY A 155 14.23 -16.77 0.44
N THR A 156 13.38 -15.75 0.42
CA THR A 156 12.84 -15.08 1.63
C THR A 156 11.68 -15.88 2.20
N ASP A 157 11.69 -16.09 3.51
CA ASP A 157 10.61 -16.76 4.24
C ASP A 157 9.42 -15.81 4.45
N LEU A 158 8.22 -16.21 4.02
CA LEU A 158 7.00 -15.41 4.16
C LEU A 158 6.21 -15.77 5.42
N ASP A 159 6.60 -16.83 6.12
CA ASP A 159 5.87 -17.35 7.28
C ASP A 159 5.78 -16.34 8.44
N PRO A 160 6.82 -15.55 8.76
CA PRO A 160 6.71 -14.51 9.79
C PRO A 160 5.63 -13.47 9.46
N PHE A 161 5.53 -13.05 8.19
CA PHE A 161 4.51 -12.10 7.77
C PHE A 161 3.11 -12.72 7.79
N ALA A 162 2.95 -13.96 7.32
CA ALA A 162 1.68 -14.68 7.37
C ALA A 162 1.16 -14.86 8.81
N ARG A 163 2.05 -15.17 9.76
CA ARG A 163 1.68 -15.25 11.19
C ARG A 163 1.22 -13.91 11.75
N ALA A 164 1.93 -12.83 11.44
CA ALA A 164 1.54 -11.50 11.89
C ALA A 164 0.21 -11.02 11.26
N LEU A 165 -0.08 -11.40 10.01
CA LEU A 165 -1.41 -11.21 9.41
C LEU A 165 -2.49 -12.02 10.16
N SER A 166 -2.17 -13.22 10.65
CA SER A 166 -3.09 -14.01 11.48
C SER A 166 -3.38 -13.32 12.81
N GLU A 167 -2.37 -12.70 13.44
CA GLU A 167 -2.53 -11.93 14.67
C GLU A 167 -3.47 -10.73 14.48
N THR A 168 -3.43 -10.11 13.29
CA THR A 168 -4.37 -9.03 12.92
C THR A 168 -5.83 -9.49 12.98
N LEU A 169 -6.10 -10.75 12.63
CA LEU A 169 -7.47 -11.29 12.59
C LEU A 169 -8.09 -11.52 13.97
N VAL A 170 -7.28 -11.54 15.03
CA VAL A 170 -7.71 -11.78 16.42
C VAL A 170 -8.62 -10.66 16.89
N ASP A 171 -8.23 -9.41 16.65
CA ASP A 171 -9.03 -8.23 17.00
C ASP A 171 -8.94 -7.17 15.90
N LEU A 172 -9.89 -7.22 14.97
CA LEU A 172 -10.02 -6.23 13.90
C LEU A 172 -10.72 -4.95 14.36
N ASP A 173 -11.59 -5.01 15.37
CA ASP A 173 -12.36 -3.84 15.81
C ASP A 173 -11.48 -2.91 16.67
N GLY A 174 -10.65 -3.49 17.53
CA GLY A 174 -9.65 -2.81 18.35
C GLY A 174 -8.25 -2.75 17.73
N PHE A 175 -8.10 -3.01 16.42
CA PHE A 175 -6.79 -3.14 15.78
C PHE A 175 -5.87 -1.92 16.02
N ASP A 176 -4.71 -2.18 16.60
CA ASP A 176 -3.67 -1.18 16.82
C ASP A 176 -2.91 -0.90 15.53
N TRP A 177 -3.12 0.29 14.94
CA TRP A 177 -2.43 0.68 13.72
C TRP A 177 -0.90 0.82 13.85
N THR A 178 -0.35 0.80 15.07
CA THR A 178 1.10 0.75 15.30
C THR A 178 1.67 -0.66 15.20
N SER A 179 0.82 -1.70 15.23
CA SER A 179 1.20 -3.12 15.11
C SER A 179 1.11 -3.67 13.69
N VAL A 180 0.91 -2.81 12.69
CA VAL A 180 0.94 -3.19 11.27
C VAL A 180 2.25 -3.95 10.99
N PRO A 181 2.18 -5.22 10.52
CA PRO A 181 3.37 -6.04 10.35
C PRO A 181 4.25 -5.48 9.24
N PRO A 182 5.59 -5.58 9.35
CA PRO A 182 6.47 -5.15 8.27
C PRO A 182 6.22 -6.00 7.03
N PHE A 183 6.07 -5.35 5.88
CA PHE A 183 5.91 -6.05 4.61
C PHE A 183 7.22 -6.75 4.21
N PRO A 184 7.18 -7.98 3.65
CA PRO A 184 8.37 -8.71 3.26
C PRO A 184 9.17 -7.98 2.18
N ARG A 185 10.50 -8.00 2.34
CA ARG A 185 11.46 -7.59 1.30
C ARG A 185 12.25 -8.81 0.86
N LEU A 186 12.58 -8.89 -0.42
CA LEU A 186 13.49 -9.95 -0.86
C LEU A 186 14.89 -9.60 -0.36
N SER A 187 15.53 -10.52 0.36
CA SER A 187 16.95 -10.39 0.64
C SER A 187 17.69 -10.21 -0.69
N GLY A 188 18.40 -9.09 -0.85
CA GLY A 188 19.36 -8.97 -1.95
C GLY A 188 20.28 -10.18 -1.91
N GLY A 189 20.40 -10.91 -3.03
CA GLY A 189 21.44 -11.93 -3.15
C GLY A 189 22.78 -11.28 -2.80
N GLY A 190 23.59 -12.01 -2.04
CA GLY A 190 24.82 -11.53 -1.37
C GLY A 190 25.79 -10.77 -2.26
#